data_AF-A0A1X7SHY9-F1
#
_entry.id   AF-A0A1X7SHY9-F1
#
_cell.length_a   1.000
_cell.length_b   1.000
_cell.length_c   1.000
_cell.angle_alpha   90.00
_cell.angle_beta   90.00
_cell.angle_gamma   90.00
#
_symmetry.space_group_name_H-M   'P 1'
#
loop_
_entity.id
_entity.type
_entity.pdbx_description
1 polymer ?
#
loop_
_entity_poly.entity_id
_entity_poly.type
_entity_poly.pdbx_seq_one_letter_code
_entity_poly.pdbx_strand_id
1 'polypeptide(L)'
;MLQNLLTKENILAVGDNLSCLNLQSSNQLPDENLGVGDSTWTFLHEVEEEHDLKPFFIAVRSFYVNSIKKMLQKFPFGDTLLKDLGILQPQKAASYPVSTVVRLAKRFPQLGLADSASLDELSEEFNDFTLSPSDLPTPGEYRAADDEMKPKTGFYWSEVGKIKTLDGKPRFLKLFHLMAGLLTIPVSNADSERGFSIL
;
A
#
# COMPACT_ATOMS: atom_id res chain seq x y z
N MET A 1 7.62 -5.64 15.36
CA MET A 1 8.99 -5.42 14.85
C MET A 1 9.55 -4.06 15.27
N LEU A 2 8.98 -2.92 14.85
CA LEU A 2 9.50 -1.60 15.28
C LEU A 2 9.41 -1.40 16.80
N GLN A 3 8.27 -1.78 17.40
CA GLN A 3 8.03 -1.74 18.85
C GLN A 3 8.92 -2.70 19.66
N ASN A 4 9.65 -3.60 19.00
CA ASN A 4 10.54 -4.55 19.67
C ASN A 4 11.93 -3.95 19.92
N LEU A 5 12.24 -2.81 19.29
CA LEU A 5 13.53 -2.13 19.37
C LEU A 5 13.40 -0.65 19.76
N LEU A 6 12.41 0.07 19.23
CA LEU A 6 12.33 1.53 19.31
C LEU A 6 11.30 2.00 20.33
N THR A 7 11.57 3.15 20.96
CA THR A 7 10.62 3.81 21.85
C THR A 7 9.37 4.26 21.09
N LYS A 8 8.25 4.33 21.82
CA LYS A 8 6.96 4.74 21.23
C LYS A 8 7.04 6.17 20.69
N GLU A 9 7.75 7.05 21.38
CA GLU A 9 7.95 8.45 21.01
C GLU A 9 8.67 8.56 19.66
N ASN A 10 9.71 7.75 19.43
CA ASN A 10 10.45 7.74 18.17
C ASN A 10 9.62 7.21 17.00
N ILE A 11 8.77 6.20 17.24
CA ILE A 11 7.85 5.67 16.23
C ILE A 11 6.77 6.70 15.90
N LEU A 12 6.21 7.39 16.89
CA LEU A 12 5.19 8.42 16.68
C LEU A 12 5.75 9.68 16.00
N ALA A 13 7.00 10.04 16.30
CA ALA A 13 7.66 11.21 15.73
C ALA A 13 7.81 11.16 14.20
N VAL A 14 7.85 9.97 13.61
CA VAL A 14 7.97 9.81 12.14
C VAL A 14 6.64 9.76 11.41
N GLY A 15 5.52 9.64 12.13
CA GLY A 15 4.16 9.62 11.57
C GLY A 15 4.00 8.60 10.44
N ASP A 16 3.54 9.07 9.28
CA ASP A 16 3.26 8.24 8.10
C ASP A 16 4.51 7.88 7.27
N ASN A 17 5.68 8.45 7.59
CA ASN A 17 6.89 8.26 6.81
C ASN A 17 8.00 7.56 7.61
N LEU A 18 7.98 6.23 7.57
CA LEU A 18 8.97 5.38 8.23
C LEU A 18 10.41 5.56 7.71
N SER A 19 10.63 6.19 6.54
CA SER A 19 12.01 6.46 6.06
C SER A 19 12.78 7.44 6.95
N CYS A 20 12.08 8.21 7.78
CA CYS A 20 12.67 9.15 8.74
C CYS A 20 13.02 8.52 10.09
N LEU A 21 12.91 7.19 10.25
CA LEU A 21 13.19 6.49 11.50
C LEU A 21 14.63 6.71 11.98
N ASN A 22 14.76 7.21 13.20
CA ASN A 22 16.05 7.38 13.84
C ASN A 22 16.41 6.12 14.64
N LEU A 23 17.43 5.40 14.19
CA LEU A 23 17.87 4.12 14.79
C LEU A 23 19.03 4.29 15.80
N GLN A 24 19.35 5.52 16.22
CA GLN A 24 20.37 5.80 17.24
C GLN A 24 20.01 5.13 18.57
N SER A 25 21.03 4.72 19.34
CA SER A 25 20.86 4.00 20.60
C SER A 25 19.98 4.75 21.62
N SER A 26 19.98 6.09 21.59
CA SER A 26 19.16 6.93 22.47
C SER A 26 17.65 6.78 22.23
N ASN A 27 17.24 6.28 21.06
CA ASN A 27 15.85 6.09 20.68
C ASN A 27 15.43 4.63 20.68
N GLN A 28 16.32 3.74 21.15
CA GLN A 28 16.04 2.33 21.33
C GLN A 28 15.57 2.07 22.76
N LEU A 29 14.78 1.02 22.94
CA LEU A 29 14.36 0.51 24.24
C LEU A 29 15.58 0.05 25.05
N PRO A 30 15.55 0.09 26.39
CA PRO A 30 16.56 -0.53 27.23
C PRO A 30 16.53 -2.06 27.09
N ASP A 31 17.57 -2.75 27.59
CA ASP A 31 17.77 -4.19 27.35
C ASP A 31 16.58 -5.02 27.87
N GLU A 32 16.07 -4.71 29.06
CA GLU A 32 14.92 -5.37 29.69
C GLU A 32 13.60 -5.27 28.90
N ASN A 33 13.52 -4.34 27.94
CA ASN A 33 12.30 -4.08 27.17
C ASN A 33 12.44 -4.49 25.69
N LEU A 34 13.54 -5.14 25.30
CA LEU A 34 13.71 -5.64 23.95
C LEU A 34 12.76 -6.82 23.68
N GLY A 35 12.22 -6.88 22.45
CA GLY A 35 11.40 -8.01 22.05
C GLY A 35 12.25 -9.23 21.71
N VAL A 36 12.48 -10.13 22.67
CA VAL A 36 13.24 -11.40 22.48
C VAL A 36 12.38 -12.67 22.63
N GLY A 37 11.12 -12.52 23.07
CA GLY A 37 10.16 -13.61 23.25
C GLY A 37 10.25 -14.25 24.64
N ASP A 38 9.11 -14.76 25.13
CA ASP A 38 8.93 -15.22 26.51
C ASP A 38 9.86 -16.39 26.89
N SER A 39 9.95 -17.41 26.04
CA SER A 39 10.85 -18.55 26.27
C SER A 39 12.33 -18.15 26.35
N THR A 40 12.72 -17.14 25.56
CA THR A 40 14.09 -16.61 25.57
C THR A 40 14.34 -15.84 26.87
N TRP A 41 13.37 -15.06 27.34
CA TRP A 41 13.47 -14.36 28.63
C TRP A 41 13.67 -15.31 29.80
N THR A 42 12.88 -16.40 29.86
CA THR A 42 13.02 -17.44 30.88
C THR A 42 14.43 -18.01 30.89
N PHE A 43 14.97 -18.36 29.72
CA PHE A 43 16.34 -18.88 29.61
C PHE A 43 17.40 -17.85 30.04
N LEU A 44 17.24 -16.57 29.67
CA LEU A 44 18.19 -15.52 30.05
C LEU A 44 18.27 -15.32 31.56
N HIS A 45 17.13 -15.38 32.25
CA HIS A 45 17.08 -15.28 33.71
C HIS A 45 17.73 -16.47 34.42
N GLU A 46 17.69 -17.67 33.82
CA GLU A 46 18.39 -18.85 34.37
C GLU A 46 19.92 -18.72 34.29
N VAL A 47 20.44 -17.94 33.36
CA VAL A 47 21.88 -17.85 33.08
C VAL A 47 22.51 -16.49 33.41
N GLU A 48 21.73 -15.50 33.86
CA GLU A 48 22.21 -14.12 34.09
C GLU A 48 23.25 -14.01 35.21
N GLU A 49 23.18 -14.88 36.22
CA GLU A 49 24.14 -14.89 37.33
C GLU A 49 25.51 -15.46 36.89
N GLU A 50 25.53 -16.32 35.87
CA GLU A 50 26.72 -17.05 35.43
C GLU A 50 27.36 -16.44 34.17
N HIS A 51 26.64 -15.60 33.42
CA HIS A 51 27.07 -15.09 32.13
C HIS A 51 26.79 -13.60 31.93
N ASP A 52 27.72 -12.90 31.25
CA ASP A 52 27.48 -11.53 30.76
C ASP A 52 26.53 -11.58 29.55
N LEU A 53 25.33 -11.03 29.72
CA LEU A 53 24.30 -10.97 28.68
C LEU A 53 24.48 -9.80 27.70
N LYS A 54 25.40 -8.85 27.94
CA LYS A 54 25.60 -7.69 27.06
C LYS A 54 25.86 -8.08 25.59
N PRO A 55 26.71 -9.07 25.25
CA PRO A 55 26.92 -9.47 23.87
C PRO A 55 25.64 -9.95 23.18
N PHE A 56 24.76 -10.62 23.91
CA PHE A 56 23.46 -11.07 23.40
C PHE A 56 22.58 -9.86 23.04
N PHE A 57 22.41 -8.89 23.95
CA PHE A 57 21.59 -7.71 23.66
C PHE A 57 22.16 -6.85 22.53
N ILE A 58 23.49 -6.75 22.40
CA ILE A 58 24.14 -6.11 21.25
C ILE A 58 23.78 -6.83 19.93
N ALA A 59 23.78 -8.17 19.93
CA ALA A 59 23.40 -8.96 18.77
C ALA A 59 21.92 -8.77 18.40
N VAL A 60 21.01 -8.78 19.38
CA VAL A 60 19.57 -8.53 19.18
C VAL A 60 19.32 -7.16 18.59
N ARG A 61 19.95 -6.11 19.13
CA ARG A 61 19.88 -4.75 18.58
C ARG A 61 20.39 -4.70 17.15
N SER A 62 21.53 -5.32 16.89
CA SER A 62 22.13 -5.37 15.55
C SER A 62 21.19 -6.06 14.55
N PHE A 63 20.57 -7.17 14.95
CA PHE A 63 19.59 -7.86 14.13
C PHE A 63 18.39 -6.98 13.77
N TYR A 64 17.77 -6.32 14.75
CA TYR A 64 16.63 -5.44 14.50
C TYR A 64 17.01 -4.21 13.67
N VAL A 65 18.12 -3.54 13.98
CA VAL A 65 18.62 -2.40 13.22
C VAL A 65 18.86 -2.79 11.76
N ASN A 66 19.53 -3.92 11.51
CA ASN A 66 19.81 -4.39 10.16
C ASN A 66 18.55 -4.81 9.41
N SER A 67 17.59 -5.43 10.10
CA SER A 67 16.30 -5.79 9.52
C SER A 67 15.49 -4.56 9.11
N ILE A 68 15.43 -3.55 9.97
CA ILE A 68 14.76 -2.27 9.68
C ILE A 68 15.47 -1.55 8.54
N LYS A 69 16.81 -1.43 8.55
CA LYS A 69 17.57 -0.83 7.44
C LYS A 69 17.29 -1.53 6.11
N LYS A 70 17.25 -2.87 6.11
CA LYS A 70 16.94 -3.67 4.92
C LYS A 70 15.51 -3.42 4.44
N MET A 71 14.55 -3.32 5.35
CA MET A 71 13.17 -2.93 5.03
C MET A 71 13.15 -1.53 4.40
N LEU A 72 13.79 -0.54 5.03
CA LEU A 72 13.89 0.85 4.53
C LEU A 72 14.53 0.95 3.14
N GLN A 73 15.49 0.10 2.83
CA GLN A 73 16.13 0.06 1.51
C GLN A 73 15.30 -0.65 0.44
N LYS A 74 14.56 -1.70 0.81
CA LYS A 74 13.83 -2.53 -0.13
C LYS A 74 12.43 -2.02 -0.43
N PHE A 75 11.78 -1.44 0.56
CA PHE A 75 10.41 -0.97 0.41
C PHE A 75 10.46 0.42 -0.21
N PRO A 76 9.55 0.72 -1.16
CA PRO A 76 9.54 1.99 -1.87
C PRO A 76 8.92 3.09 -1.00
N PHE A 77 9.54 3.37 0.16
CA PHE A 77 9.12 4.46 1.04
C PHE A 77 9.20 5.79 0.29
N GLY A 78 8.08 6.49 0.19
CA GLY A 78 7.97 7.72 -0.60
C GLY A 78 7.56 7.53 -2.06
N ASP A 79 7.38 6.29 -2.55
CA ASP A 79 6.74 6.08 -3.86
C ASP A 79 5.27 6.50 -3.79
N THR A 80 4.90 7.43 -4.67
CA THR A 80 3.53 7.94 -4.73
C THR A 80 2.57 6.92 -5.28
N LEU A 81 3.01 5.76 -5.79
CA LEU A 81 2.17 4.72 -6.35
C LEU A 81 1.04 4.31 -5.40
N LEU A 82 1.34 4.01 -4.14
CA LEU A 82 0.29 3.60 -3.18
C LEU A 82 -0.72 4.71 -2.93
N LYS A 83 -0.27 5.98 -2.93
CA LYS A 83 -1.14 7.15 -2.82
C LYS A 83 -1.97 7.34 -4.09
N ASP A 84 -1.36 7.20 -5.26
CA ASP A 84 -1.98 7.34 -6.57
C ASP A 84 -3.01 6.22 -6.81
N LEU A 85 -2.75 4.98 -6.37
CA LEU A 85 -3.69 3.86 -6.40
C LEU A 85 -4.95 4.11 -5.55
N GLY A 86 -4.92 5.08 -4.63
CA GLY A 86 -6.12 5.52 -3.92
C GLY A 86 -7.23 6.04 -4.85
N ILE A 87 -6.90 6.42 -6.09
CA ILE A 87 -7.85 6.79 -7.13
C ILE A 87 -8.82 5.67 -7.49
N LEU A 88 -8.43 4.40 -7.26
CA LEU A 88 -9.31 3.24 -7.47
C LEU A 88 -10.56 3.31 -6.61
N GLN A 89 -10.54 4.01 -5.46
CA GLN A 89 -11.70 4.15 -4.59
C GLN A 89 -12.72 5.11 -5.22
N PRO A 90 -13.93 4.65 -5.59
CA PRO A 90 -14.91 5.47 -6.30
C PRO A 90 -15.27 6.77 -5.57
N GLN A 91 -15.26 6.74 -4.23
CA GLN A 91 -15.60 7.90 -3.40
C GLN A 91 -14.55 9.00 -3.43
N LYS A 92 -13.31 8.67 -3.82
CA LYS A 92 -12.18 9.60 -3.87
C LYS A 92 -11.71 9.86 -5.29
N ALA A 93 -12.09 9.03 -6.27
CA ALA A 93 -11.58 9.10 -7.64
C ALA A 93 -11.62 10.53 -8.22
N ALA A 94 -12.76 11.22 -8.09
CA ALA A 94 -12.96 12.57 -8.60
C ALA A 94 -12.16 13.68 -7.86
N SER A 95 -11.57 13.40 -6.70
CA SER A 95 -10.72 14.36 -5.99
C SER A 95 -9.25 14.30 -6.39
N TYR A 96 -8.86 13.32 -7.21
CA TYR A 96 -7.50 13.22 -7.73
C TYR A 96 -7.32 14.12 -8.96
N PRO A 97 -6.12 14.70 -9.14
CA PRO A 97 -5.82 15.45 -10.36
C PRO A 97 -5.62 14.52 -11.55
N VAL A 98 -5.88 15.01 -12.77
CA VAL A 98 -5.62 14.30 -14.04
C VAL A 98 -4.18 13.77 -14.11
N SER A 99 -3.21 14.50 -13.55
CA SER A 99 -1.81 14.07 -13.51
C SER A 99 -1.62 12.69 -12.85
N THR A 100 -2.52 12.27 -11.94
CA THR A 100 -2.49 10.96 -11.31
C THR A 100 -2.76 9.83 -12.31
N VAL A 101 -3.80 9.93 -13.15
CA VAL A 101 -4.08 8.91 -14.17
C VAL A 101 -2.97 8.83 -15.21
N VAL A 102 -2.39 9.97 -15.59
CA VAL A 102 -1.23 10.04 -16.50
C VAL A 102 0.01 9.38 -15.90
N ARG A 103 0.31 9.64 -14.62
CA ARG A 103 1.42 8.98 -13.92
C ARG A 103 1.23 7.47 -13.86
N LEU A 104 0.03 7.01 -13.52
CA LEU A 104 -0.29 5.58 -13.42
C LEU A 104 -0.18 4.89 -14.80
N ALA A 105 -0.73 5.48 -15.86
CA ALA A 105 -0.61 4.95 -17.21
C ALA A 105 0.85 4.81 -17.67
N LYS A 106 1.70 5.82 -17.38
CA LYS A 106 3.14 5.77 -17.66
C LYS A 106 3.88 4.75 -16.79
N ARG A 107 3.45 4.57 -15.53
CA ARG A 107 4.05 3.62 -14.58
C ARG A 107 3.81 2.16 -14.96
N PHE A 108 2.68 1.89 -15.63
CA PHE A 108 2.28 0.55 -16.08
C PHE A 108 2.17 0.47 -17.61
N PRO A 109 3.31 0.55 -18.34
CA PRO A 109 3.31 0.58 -19.81
C PRO A 109 2.72 -0.68 -20.45
N GLN A 110 2.67 -1.80 -19.72
CA GLN A 110 2.04 -3.05 -20.18
C GLN A 110 0.54 -2.92 -20.46
N LEU A 111 -0.12 -1.87 -19.95
CA LEU A 111 -1.52 -1.56 -20.25
C LEU A 111 -1.70 -0.92 -21.63
N GLY A 112 -0.62 -0.56 -22.34
CA GLY A 112 -0.70 0.05 -23.67
C GLY A 112 -1.33 1.44 -23.67
N LEU A 113 -1.23 2.18 -22.55
CA LEU A 113 -1.79 3.52 -22.36
C LEU A 113 -0.73 4.62 -22.24
N ALA A 114 0.55 4.28 -22.41
CA ALA A 114 1.66 5.19 -22.14
C ALA A 114 2.05 6.09 -23.34
N ASP A 115 1.48 5.86 -24.53
CA ASP A 115 1.71 6.69 -25.71
C ASP A 115 0.94 8.03 -25.63
N SER A 116 1.42 9.04 -26.36
CA SER A 116 0.86 10.40 -26.25
C SER A 116 -0.63 10.46 -26.57
N ALA A 117 -1.09 9.75 -27.60
CA ALA A 117 -2.49 9.79 -28.01
C ALA A 117 -3.39 9.16 -26.95
N SER A 118 -3.01 7.99 -26.41
CA SER A 118 -3.75 7.36 -25.31
C SER A 118 -3.74 8.19 -24.03
N LEU A 119 -2.67 8.94 -23.75
CA LEU A 119 -2.60 9.82 -22.58
C LEU A 119 -3.50 11.05 -22.70
N ASP A 120 -3.60 11.62 -23.89
CA ASP A 120 -4.50 12.74 -24.18
C ASP A 120 -5.96 12.28 -24.05
N GLU A 121 -6.33 11.16 -24.69
CA GLU A 121 -7.66 10.55 -24.57
C GLU A 121 -8.01 10.20 -23.11
N LEU A 122 -7.08 9.59 -22.37
CA LEU A 122 -7.27 9.26 -20.96
C LEU A 122 -7.49 10.51 -20.11
N SER A 123 -6.80 11.60 -20.42
CA SER A 123 -6.94 12.87 -19.71
C SER A 123 -8.31 13.51 -19.97
N GLU A 124 -8.78 13.46 -21.22
CA GLU A 124 -10.12 13.91 -21.61
C GLU A 124 -11.21 13.09 -20.92
N GLU A 125 -11.13 11.75 -20.98
CA GLU A 125 -12.07 10.85 -20.32
C GLU A 125 -12.13 11.07 -18.81
N PHE A 126 -10.98 11.30 -18.16
CA PHE A 126 -10.94 11.53 -16.71
C PHE A 126 -11.51 12.91 -16.31
N ASN A 127 -11.30 13.94 -17.14
CA ASN A 127 -11.94 15.23 -16.94
C ASN A 127 -13.46 15.12 -17.10
N ASP A 128 -13.94 14.43 -18.14
CA ASP A 128 -15.36 14.18 -18.34
C ASP A 128 -15.96 13.42 -17.16
N PHE A 129 -15.31 12.34 -16.71
CA PHE A 129 -15.71 11.59 -15.51
C PHE A 129 -15.86 12.51 -14.28
N THR A 130 -14.93 13.44 -14.08
CA THR A 130 -14.96 14.36 -12.94
C THR A 130 -16.05 15.44 -13.05
N LEU A 131 -16.35 15.87 -14.28
CA LEU A 131 -17.31 16.95 -14.56
C LEU A 131 -18.76 16.45 -14.72
N SER A 132 -18.97 15.15 -14.90
CA SER A 132 -20.28 14.53 -15.19
C SER A 132 -20.77 13.57 -14.10
N PRO A 133 -20.80 13.97 -12.80
CA PRO A 133 -21.12 13.04 -11.70
C PRO A 133 -22.56 12.51 -11.73
N SER A 134 -23.49 13.20 -12.39
CA SER A 134 -24.88 12.77 -12.56
C SER A 134 -25.04 11.54 -13.44
N ASP A 135 -24.09 11.32 -14.35
CA ASP A 135 -24.13 10.26 -15.36
C ASP A 135 -23.42 8.99 -14.87
N LEU A 136 -22.83 9.04 -13.67
CA LEU A 136 -22.04 7.97 -13.09
C LEU A 136 -22.85 7.14 -12.09
N PRO A 137 -22.48 5.86 -11.88
CA PRO A 137 -23.08 5.04 -10.84
C PRO A 137 -22.89 5.65 -9.45
N THR A 138 -23.84 5.48 -8.54
CA THR A 138 -23.73 6.03 -7.18
C THR A 138 -22.69 5.23 -6.36
N PRO A 139 -21.61 5.86 -5.83
CA PRO A 139 -20.60 5.13 -5.06
C PRO A 139 -21.13 4.45 -3.78
N GLY A 140 -22.26 4.92 -3.24
CA GLY A 140 -22.91 4.40 -2.04
C GLY A 140 -23.64 3.06 -2.24
N GLU A 141 -24.08 2.75 -3.46
CA GLU A 141 -24.72 1.47 -3.82
C GLU A 141 -23.74 0.29 -3.76
N TYR A 142 -22.43 0.61 -3.77
CA TYR A 142 -21.34 -0.34 -3.74
C TYR A 142 -20.69 -0.44 -2.35
N ARG A 143 -21.38 -0.02 -1.27
CA ARG A 143 -20.91 -0.18 0.12
C ARG A 143 -20.93 -1.66 0.56
N ALA A 144 -19.93 -2.04 1.34
CA ALA A 144 -19.96 -3.30 2.09
C ALA A 144 -21.05 -3.19 3.16
N ALA A 145 -22.10 -3.99 3.03
CA ALA A 145 -22.95 -4.37 4.15
C ALA A 145 -22.49 -5.78 4.45
N ASP A 146 -21.63 -5.91 5.46
CA ASP A 146 -21.39 -7.14 6.23
C ASP A 146 -21.39 -8.45 5.41
N ASP A 147 -20.50 -8.59 4.42
CA ASP A 147 -20.13 -9.94 3.97
C ASP A 147 -18.81 -9.93 3.20
N GLU A 148 -18.01 -10.95 3.47
CA GLU A 148 -16.68 -11.16 2.93
C GLU A 148 -16.74 -11.43 1.41
N MET A 149 -15.65 -11.09 0.72
CA MET A 149 -15.16 -11.78 -0.48
C MET A 149 -15.32 -11.15 -1.88
N LYS A 150 -15.71 -9.88 -2.08
CA LYS A 150 -15.43 -9.19 -3.37
C LYS A 150 -15.13 -7.69 -3.27
N PRO A 151 -14.10 -7.17 -3.97
CA PRO A 151 -13.89 -5.73 -4.10
C PRO A 151 -14.97 -5.14 -5.02
N LYS A 152 -16.05 -4.61 -4.44
CA LYS A 152 -17.12 -3.88 -5.15
C LYS A 152 -16.58 -2.69 -5.97
N THR A 153 -15.36 -2.23 -5.68
CA THR A 153 -14.59 -1.29 -6.51
C THR A 153 -14.47 -1.75 -7.96
N GLY A 154 -14.16 -3.02 -8.22
CA GLY A 154 -14.06 -3.52 -9.60
C GLY A 154 -15.40 -3.53 -10.33
N PHE A 155 -16.50 -3.75 -9.59
CA PHE A 155 -17.84 -3.66 -10.16
C PHE A 155 -18.19 -2.22 -10.54
N TYR A 156 -17.91 -1.25 -9.68
CA TYR A 156 -18.10 0.17 -9.99
C TYR A 156 -17.41 0.56 -11.30
N TRP A 157 -16.11 0.24 -11.43
CA TRP A 157 -15.36 0.58 -12.65
C TRP A 157 -15.86 -0.19 -13.87
N SER A 158 -16.36 -1.42 -13.69
CA SER A 158 -17.04 -2.17 -14.75
C SER A 158 -18.31 -1.46 -15.25
N GLU A 159 -19.14 -0.92 -14.35
CA GLU A 159 -20.32 -0.14 -14.73
C GLU A 159 -19.94 1.17 -15.44
N VAL A 160 -18.90 1.86 -14.97
CA VAL A 160 -18.34 3.04 -15.67
C VAL A 160 -17.92 2.68 -17.10
N GLY A 161 -17.27 1.52 -17.28
CA GLY A 161 -16.85 1.03 -18.59
C GLY A 161 -18.00 0.68 -19.55
N LYS A 162 -19.23 0.48 -19.03
CA LYS A 162 -20.43 0.22 -19.85
C LYS A 162 -21.11 1.49 -20.34
N ILE A 163 -20.76 2.66 -19.79
CA ILE A 163 -21.34 3.94 -20.19
C ILE A 163 -20.95 4.24 -21.64
N LYS A 164 -21.95 4.60 -22.44
CA LYS A 164 -21.80 4.92 -23.86
C LYS A 164 -22.17 6.37 -24.12
N THR A 165 -21.54 6.96 -25.13
CA THR A 165 -21.96 8.21 -25.73
C THR A 165 -23.27 8.02 -26.50
N LEU A 166 -23.88 9.13 -26.94
CA LEU A 166 -25.10 9.08 -27.76
C LEU A 166 -24.92 8.28 -29.06
N ASP A 167 -23.70 8.26 -29.61
CA ASP A 167 -23.33 7.48 -30.79
C ASP A 167 -23.09 5.99 -30.50
N GLY A 168 -23.32 5.54 -29.26
CA GLY A 168 -23.17 4.15 -28.84
C GLY A 168 -21.72 3.70 -28.62
N LYS A 169 -20.74 4.60 -28.72
CA LYS A 169 -19.33 4.30 -28.43
C LYS A 169 -19.06 4.34 -26.93
N PRO A 170 -18.10 3.55 -26.40
CA PRO A 170 -17.72 3.65 -24.99
C PRO A 170 -17.25 5.06 -24.65
N ARG A 171 -17.75 5.63 -23.54
CA ARG A 171 -17.43 7.00 -23.11
C ARG A 171 -16.11 7.08 -22.33
N PHE A 172 -15.77 6.02 -21.59
CA PHE A 172 -14.62 5.97 -20.67
C PHE A 172 -13.73 4.75 -20.93
N LEU A 173 -13.35 4.51 -22.19
CA LEU A 173 -12.65 3.28 -22.58
C LEU A 173 -11.26 3.18 -21.96
N LYS A 174 -10.44 4.24 -22.11
CA LYS A 174 -9.05 4.28 -21.63
C LYS A 174 -9.00 4.31 -20.11
N LEU A 175 -9.90 5.08 -19.49
CA LEU A 175 -10.06 5.17 -18.05
C LEU A 175 -10.47 3.81 -17.46
N PHE A 176 -11.47 3.15 -18.05
CA PHE A 176 -11.85 1.80 -17.63
C PHE A 176 -10.69 0.82 -17.76
N HIS A 177 -9.97 0.83 -18.89
CA HIS A 177 -8.83 -0.04 -19.11
C HIS A 177 -7.73 0.15 -18.06
N LEU A 178 -7.42 1.42 -17.73
CA LEU A 178 -6.47 1.74 -16.68
C LEU A 178 -6.93 1.18 -15.33
N MET A 179 -8.15 1.49 -14.90
CA MET A 179 -8.67 1.10 -13.59
C MET A 179 -8.78 -0.43 -13.46
N ALA A 180 -9.25 -1.12 -14.51
CA ALA A 180 -9.29 -2.57 -14.57
C ALA A 180 -7.88 -3.18 -14.45
N GLY A 181 -6.91 -2.65 -15.20
CA GLY A 181 -5.51 -3.08 -15.11
C GLY A 181 -4.95 -2.92 -13.71
N LEU A 182 -5.13 -1.76 -13.09
CA LEU A 182 -4.65 -1.47 -11.74
C LEU A 182 -5.32 -2.35 -10.67
N LEU A 183 -6.59 -2.72 -10.84
CA LEU A 183 -7.30 -3.62 -9.93
C LEU A 183 -6.84 -5.07 -9.99
N THR A 184 -6.07 -5.45 -11.01
CA THR A 184 -5.44 -6.78 -11.07
C THR A 184 -4.10 -6.84 -10.33
N ILE A 185 -3.60 -5.70 -9.83
CA ILE A 185 -2.38 -5.68 -9.01
C ILE A 185 -2.72 -6.29 -7.64
N PRO A 186 -2.11 -7.43 -7.26
CA PRO A 186 -2.36 -8.04 -5.97
C PRO A 186 -1.90 -7.09 -4.86
N VAL A 187 -2.82 -6.73 -3.96
CA VAL A 187 -2.57 -5.76 -2.88
C VAL A 187 -1.95 -6.43 -1.64
N SER A 188 -1.88 -7.77 -1.63
CA SER A 188 -1.33 -8.56 -0.52
C SER A 188 -0.64 -9.83 -1.03
N ASN A 189 0.46 -10.20 -0.38
CA ASN A 189 1.14 -11.49 -0.60
C ASN A 189 0.33 -12.68 -0.05
N ALA A 190 -0.69 -12.43 0.80
CA ALA A 190 -1.47 -13.49 1.45
C ALA A 190 -2.20 -14.42 0.45
N ASP A 191 -2.61 -13.90 -0.72
CA ASP A 191 -3.21 -14.73 -1.77
C ASP A 191 -2.18 -15.65 -2.46
N SER A 192 -0.91 -15.23 -2.48
CA SER A 192 0.20 -16.07 -2.97
C SER A 192 0.56 -17.14 -1.94
N GLU A 193 0.58 -16.78 -0.65
CA GLU A 193 0.93 -17.67 0.47
C GLU A 193 -0.05 -18.84 0.64
N ARG A 194 -1.33 -18.64 0.34
CA ARG A 194 -2.34 -19.71 0.40
C ARG A 194 -2.07 -20.84 -0.59
N GLY A 195 -1.44 -20.55 -1.74
CA GLY A 195 -0.97 -21.57 -2.68
C GLY A 195 0.27 -22.30 -2.19
N PHE A 196 1.13 -21.63 -1.41
CA PHE A 196 2.32 -22.23 -0.81
C PHE A 196 2.03 -23.03 0.46
N SER A 197 0.91 -22.80 1.16
CA SER A 197 0.52 -23.59 2.34
C SER A 197 -0.13 -24.94 2.02
N ILE A 198 -0.35 -25.26 0.75
CA ILE A 198 -0.94 -26.53 0.27
C ILE A 198 0.15 -27.50 -0.26
N LEU A 199 1.41 -27.05 -0.31
CA LEU A 199 2.60 -27.86 -0.61
C LEU A 199 3.35 -28.23 0.67
#